data_AF-A0A6P8AQS5-F1
#
_entry.id   AF-A0A6P8AQS5-F1
#
_cell.length_a   1.000
_cell.length_b   1.000
_cell.length_c   1.000
_cell.angle_alpha   90.00
_cell.angle_beta   90.00
_cell.angle_gamma   90.00
#
_symmetry.space_group_name_H-M   'P 1'
#
loop_
_entity.id
_entity.type
_entity.pdbx_description
1 polymer ?
#
loop_
_entity_poly.entity_id
_entity_poly.type
_entity_poly.pdbx_seq_one_letter_code
_entity_poly.pdbx_strand_id
1 'polypeptide(L)'
;MELKYIIPFQLNSIVLLISLITLLLIYKLLNSLIVRPLQNHIAARRLNCGSVPKEPSRWPLGIDTVLRGLQADKNQQMPDYVASRFAAMGRHTWRISVLGTSNIITAEPRNVQALLATQFDDFCMGNARTTNLKILLGRSIFAVDGPAWHGARETMRPLFARDNVSNVELLEGNFQKLLRCIKQAPGGLRKDPEDRLWTATTSLAALLPSFTLDSASEAFLGSDAGALDARLNGTAQPDLLWALEQIAPLLRVRFALRGLYFLYGNRELRRCADAMHAFVDAAMEKADEAMKQNGKQQQQHHHHLGSKRFEFLQKLRARCADRAEVREQVLGLMAAGTDTTAALVGWVFYSLIRHPRVFARLREVVLEHFGPTGGQVTFERLKSCTYLQHVLSETLRRHSVVPLNSRRARRDTTLPTGGGADGTQPVFVPAGTEVNFSTHVLHRRRDLWGEDVDDFVPERWAKHRPGVFHYVPFNGGPRICIGQQFALTEAGFVVVRMLQEFDAVEGLYVDPERDWHNFGITCSPGSPEDRHAGVACRLRLAN
;
A
#
# COMPACT_ATOMS: atom_id res chain seq x y z
N MET A 1 49.55 72.51 -6.67
CA MET A 1 48.94 72.16 -5.37
C MET A 1 47.58 71.57 -5.70
N GLU A 2 47.52 70.26 -5.97
CA GLU A 2 46.33 69.62 -6.54
C GLU A 2 45.84 68.40 -5.76
N LEU A 3 44.53 68.26 -5.85
CA LEU A 3 43.57 67.47 -5.09
C LEU A 3 43.88 65.96 -5.01
N LYS A 4 43.72 65.39 -3.81
CA LYS A 4 43.34 63.99 -3.61
C LYS A 4 41.90 63.92 -3.09
N TYR A 5 40.93 63.73 -4.00
CA TYR A 5 39.62 63.20 -3.65
C TYR A 5 39.68 61.68 -3.78
N ILE A 6 39.75 60.98 -2.65
CA ILE A 6 39.56 59.54 -2.57
C ILE A 6 38.07 59.31 -2.30
N ILE A 7 37.33 58.88 -3.32
CA ILE A 7 35.94 58.45 -3.19
C ILE A 7 35.94 57.10 -2.46
N PRO A 8 35.28 56.96 -1.29
CA PRO A 8 35.18 55.66 -0.64
C PRO A 8 34.14 54.82 -1.38
N PHE A 9 34.62 53.84 -2.16
CA PHE A 9 33.77 52.84 -2.81
C PHE A 9 33.31 51.81 -1.74
N GLN A 10 32.39 52.20 -0.87
CA GLN A 10 31.68 51.26 -0.01
C GLN A 10 30.64 50.53 -0.88
N LEU A 11 31.03 49.41 -1.50
CA LEU A 11 30.05 48.49 -2.07
C LEU A 11 29.16 47.98 -0.94
N ASN A 12 27.93 48.46 -0.94
CA ASN A 12 26.93 48.11 0.07
C ASN A 12 26.79 46.58 0.08
N SER A 13 27.08 45.90 1.20
CA SER A 13 27.12 44.43 1.27
C SER A 13 25.79 43.78 0.83
N ILE A 14 24.69 44.52 0.94
CA ILE A 14 23.36 44.16 0.42
C ILE A 14 23.35 44.05 -1.10
N VAL A 15 24.00 44.96 -1.83
CA VAL A 15 24.07 44.96 -3.30
C VAL A 15 24.90 43.78 -3.80
N LEU A 16 26.01 43.45 -3.12
CA LEU A 16 26.78 42.23 -3.41
C LEU A 16 25.96 40.96 -3.18
N LEU A 17 25.22 40.89 -2.07
CA LEU A 17 24.37 39.75 -1.75
C LEU A 17 23.25 39.57 -2.80
N ILE A 18 22.55 40.66 -3.17
CA ILE A 18 21.50 40.64 -4.19
C ILE A 18 22.07 40.22 -5.56
N SER A 19 23.24 40.75 -5.92
CA SER A 19 23.90 40.40 -7.19
C SER A 19 24.30 38.93 -7.23
N LEU A 20 24.84 38.40 -6.12
CA LEU A 20 25.20 36.98 -6.00
C LEU A 20 23.96 36.08 -6.08
N ILE A 21 22.87 36.42 -5.39
CA ILE A 21 21.60 35.69 -5.47
C ILE A 21 21.05 35.71 -6.89
N THR A 22 21.10 36.87 -7.55
CA THR A 22 20.61 37.04 -8.93
C THR A 22 21.43 36.21 -9.90
N LEU A 23 22.76 36.24 -9.81
CA LEU A 23 23.65 35.42 -10.64
C LEU A 23 23.41 33.92 -10.39
N LEU A 24 23.21 33.51 -9.14
CA LEU A 24 22.87 32.13 -8.79
C LEU A 24 21.53 31.70 -9.38
N LEU A 25 20.52 32.58 -9.36
CA LEU A 25 19.21 32.33 -9.97
C LEU A 25 19.31 32.20 -11.49
N ILE A 26 20.04 33.11 -12.15
CA ILE A 26 20.29 33.05 -13.60
C ILE A 26 21.03 31.77 -13.96
N TYR A 27 22.10 31.42 -13.23
CA TYR A 27 22.83 30.17 -13.43
C TYR A 27 21.92 28.95 -13.28
N LYS A 28 21.10 28.90 -12.22
CA LYS A 28 20.13 27.81 -12.01
C LYS A 28 19.10 27.74 -13.14
N LEU A 29 18.62 28.89 -13.61
CA LEU A 29 17.65 28.98 -14.70
C LEU A 29 18.26 28.50 -16.03
N LEU A 30 19.44 28.99 -16.40
CA LEU A 30 20.17 28.57 -17.61
C LEU A 30 20.50 27.07 -17.56
N ASN A 31 20.98 26.59 -16.42
CA ASN A 31 21.30 25.18 -16.24
C ASN A 31 20.04 24.31 -16.38
N SER A 32 18.91 24.74 -15.81
CA SER A 32 17.66 24.00 -15.85
C SER A 32 16.95 24.05 -17.21
N LEU A 33 16.98 25.19 -17.90
CA LEU A 33 16.22 25.39 -19.14
C LEU A 33 17.01 25.04 -20.40
N ILE A 34 18.34 25.11 -20.37
CA ILE A 34 19.18 24.96 -21.57
C ILE A 34 20.17 23.80 -21.41
N VAL A 35 21.05 23.89 -20.41
CA VAL A 35 22.21 22.97 -20.29
C VAL A 35 21.75 21.53 -20.04
N ARG A 36 20.91 21.31 -19.02
CA ARG A 36 20.41 19.96 -18.69
C ARG A 36 19.58 19.34 -19.82
N PRO A 37 18.59 20.05 -20.42
CA PRO A 37 17.86 19.50 -21.57
C PRO A 37 18.77 19.11 -22.73
N LEU A 38 19.78 19.93 -23.05
CA LEU A 38 20.73 19.62 -24.12
C LEU A 38 21.59 18.39 -23.79
N GLN A 39 22.13 18.31 -22.57
CA GLN A 39 22.89 17.15 -22.10
C GLN A 39 22.04 15.87 -22.14
N ASN A 40 20.80 15.94 -21.67
CA ASN A 40 19.86 14.83 -21.70
C ASN A 40 19.53 14.39 -23.14
N HIS A 41 19.40 15.34 -24.06
CA HIS A 41 19.14 15.05 -25.48
C HIS A 41 20.34 14.36 -26.15
N ILE A 42 21.56 14.84 -25.86
CA ILE A 42 22.79 14.21 -26.34
C ILE A 42 22.93 12.79 -25.78
N ALA A 43 22.70 12.61 -24.48
CA ALA A 43 22.75 11.30 -23.82
C ALA A 43 21.68 10.35 -24.39
N ALA A 44 20.45 10.82 -24.59
CA ALA A 44 19.38 10.04 -25.20
C ALA A 44 19.76 9.57 -26.61
N ARG A 45 20.35 10.43 -27.45
CA ARG A 45 20.82 10.05 -28.79
C ARG A 45 21.93 9.01 -28.73
N ARG A 46 22.90 9.16 -27.82
CA ARG A 46 24.00 8.18 -27.64
C ARG A 46 23.49 6.79 -27.26
N LEU A 47 22.39 6.72 -26.52
CA LEU A 47 21.76 5.48 -26.07
C LEU A 47 20.64 5.00 -27.00
N ASN A 48 20.51 5.56 -28.20
CA ASN A 48 19.44 5.25 -29.17
C ASN A 48 18.04 5.30 -28.56
N CYS A 49 17.82 6.23 -27.63
CA CYS A 49 16.55 6.41 -26.96
C CYS A 49 15.59 7.26 -27.77
N GLY A 50 14.35 6.79 -27.89
CA GLY A 50 13.26 7.53 -28.51
C GLY A 50 12.62 8.54 -27.56
N SER A 51 12.01 9.57 -28.12
CA SER A 51 11.16 10.50 -27.35
C SER A 51 9.86 9.81 -26.94
N VAL A 52 9.38 10.10 -25.74
CA VAL A 52 8.02 9.72 -25.31
C VAL A 52 7.08 10.93 -25.44
N PRO A 53 5.78 10.71 -25.68
CA PRO A 53 4.80 11.79 -25.65
C PRO A 53 4.83 12.53 -24.31
N LYS A 54 4.47 13.81 -24.31
CA LYS A 54 4.31 14.61 -23.10
C LYS A 54 2.83 14.91 -22.91
N GLU A 55 2.31 14.62 -21.72
CA GLU A 55 0.96 15.00 -21.35
C GLU A 55 0.85 16.54 -21.33
N PRO A 56 -0.14 17.13 -22.03
CA PRO A 56 -0.37 18.56 -21.99
C PRO A 56 -0.74 19.03 -20.58
N SER A 57 -0.12 20.12 -20.12
CA SER A 57 -0.46 20.84 -18.89
C SER A 57 -1.04 22.20 -19.23
N ARG A 58 -2.18 22.56 -18.66
CA ARG A 58 -2.80 23.88 -18.86
C ARG A 58 -2.05 24.99 -18.14
N TRP A 59 -1.52 24.70 -16.96
CA TRP A 59 -0.90 25.71 -16.10
C TRP A 59 0.61 25.49 -16.02
N PRO A 60 1.40 26.56 -15.79
CA PRO A 60 2.84 26.43 -15.58
C PRO A 60 3.17 25.40 -14.51
N LEU A 61 4.33 24.76 -14.64
CA LEU A 61 4.83 23.75 -13.69
C LEU A 61 3.93 22.51 -13.55
N GLY A 62 2.88 22.34 -14.35
CA GLY A 62 1.97 21.20 -14.23
C GLY A 62 1.13 21.23 -12.95
N ILE A 63 0.78 22.43 -12.45
CA ILE A 63 -0.10 22.59 -11.28
C ILE A 63 -1.49 21.99 -11.56
N ASP A 64 -2.00 22.16 -12.78
CA ASP A 64 -3.29 21.62 -13.18
C ASP A 64 -3.32 20.08 -13.12
N THR A 65 -2.20 19.41 -13.38
CA THR A 65 -2.07 17.96 -13.21
C THR A 65 -2.32 17.54 -11.75
N VAL A 66 -1.75 18.28 -10.80
CA VAL A 66 -1.91 18.01 -9.36
C VAL A 66 -3.36 18.24 -8.94
N LEU A 67 -3.96 19.35 -9.36
CA LEU A 67 -5.34 19.68 -9.04
C LEU A 67 -6.32 18.65 -9.61
N ARG A 68 -6.12 18.20 -10.86
CA ARG A 68 -6.92 17.11 -11.46
C ARG A 68 -6.79 15.81 -10.66
N GLY A 69 -5.58 15.45 -10.24
CA GLY A 69 -5.35 14.28 -9.38
C GLY A 69 -6.07 14.39 -8.03
N LEU A 70 -5.93 15.53 -7.35
CA LEU A 70 -6.62 15.77 -6.07
C LEU A 70 -8.16 15.74 -6.22
N GLN A 71 -8.68 16.27 -7.32
CA GLN A 71 -10.11 16.22 -7.62
C GLN A 71 -10.59 14.79 -7.91
N ALA A 72 -9.83 14.01 -8.69
CA ALA A 72 -10.15 12.61 -8.96
C ALA A 72 -10.17 11.78 -7.67
N ASP A 73 -9.23 12.02 -6.76
CA ASP A 73 -9.23 11.37 -5.44
C ASP A 73 -10.42 11.81 -4.58
N LYS A 74 -10.73 13.11 -4.54
CA LYS A 74 -11.93 13.62 -3.84
C LYS A 74 -13.21 12.94 -4.36
N ASN A 75 -13.26 12.64 -5.65
CA ASN A 75 -14.38 11.98 -6.31
C ASN A 75 -14.35 10.44 -6.21
N GLN A 76 -13.38 9.86 -5.49
CA GLN A 76 -13.19 8.41 -5.34
C GLN A 76 -12.90 7.68 -6.66
N GLN A 77 -12.13 8.32 -7.55
CA GLN A 77 -11.85 7.85 -8.92
C GLN A 77 -10.36 7.82 -9.26
N MET A 78 -9.44 7.97 -8.31
CA MET A 78 -8.01 8.13 -8.64
C MET A 78 -7.44 7.02 -9.54
N PRO A 79 -7.62 5.71 -9.25
CA PRO A 79 -7.10 4.65 -10.14
C PRO A 79 -7.69 4.71 -11.55
N ASP A 80 -9.00 4.95 -11.66
CA ASP A 80 -9.71 5.01 -12.94
C ASP A 80 -9.40 6.30 -13.72
N TYR A 81 -9.17 7.41 -13.01
CA TYR A 81 -8.65 8.63 -13.59
C TYR A 81 -7.28 8.38 -14.22
N VAL A 82 -6.37 7.68 -13.53
CA VAL A 82 -5.08 7.31 -14.12
C VAL A 82 -5.29 6.43 -15.36
N ALA A 83 -6.16 5.43 -15.31
CA ALA A 83 -6.49 4.61 -16.48
C ALA A 83 -7.04 5.45 -17.66
N SER A 84 -7.90 6.43 -17.39
CA SER A 84 -8.41 7.36 -18.41
C SER A 84 -7.30 8.20 -19.04
N ARG A 85 -6.23 8.53 -18.29
CA ARG A 85 -5.05 9.22 -18.83
C ARG A 85 -4.24 8.31 -19.76
N PHE A 86 -4.06 7.03 -19.40
CA PHE A 86 -3.44 6.04 -20.29
C PHE A 86 -4.20 5.95 -21.62
N ALA A 87 -5.53 5.85 -21.56
CA ALA A 87 -6.39 5.81 -22.74
C ALA A 87 -6.26 7.10 -23.58
N ALA A 88 -6.32 8.28 -22.93
CA ALA A 88 -6.21 9.57 -23.62
C ALA A 88 -4.84 9.80 -24.27
N MET A 89 -3.76 9.26 -23.69
CA MET A 89 -2.41 9.35 -24.28
C MET A 89 -2.21 8.34 -25.42
N GLY A 90 -3.05 7.30 -25.53
CA GLY A 90 -2.92 6.24 -26.53
C GLY A 90 -1.59 5.47 -26.42
N ARG A 91 -0.93 5.51 -25.26
CA ARG A 91 0.39 4.91 -24.99
C ARG A 91 0.46 4.43 -23.56
N HIS A 92 1.24 3.38 -23.34
CA HIS A 92 1.54 2.89 -21.98
C HIS A 92 2.82 3.46 -21.39
N THR A 93 3.50 4.41 -22.03
CA THR A 93 4.60 5.18 -21.43
C THR A 93 4.60 6.61 -21.94
N TRP A 94 4.64 7.60 -21.05
CA TRP A 94 4.71 9.02 -21.43
C TRP A 94 5.35 9.88 -20.32
N ARG A 95 5.62 11.15 -20.63
CA ARG A 95 6.10 12.16 -19.69
C ARG A 95 4.97 13.03 -19.16
N ILE A 96 5.02 13.34 -17.87
CA ILE A 96 4.08 14.24 -17.21
C ILE A 96 4.83 15.30 -16.40
N SER A 97 4.32 16.54 -16.40
CA SER A 97 4.84 17.61 -15.55
C SER A 97 4.07 17.68 -14.24
N VAL A 98 4.78 17.68 -13.12
CA VAL A 98 4.22 17.79 -11.77
C VAL A 98 5.09 18.73 -10.95
N LEU A 99 4.54 19.88 -10.53
CA LEU A 99 5.22 20.91 -9.74
C LEU A 99 6.64 21.25 -10.25
N GLY A 100 6.77 21.44 -11.57
CA GLY A 100 8.02 21.84 -12.23
C GLY A 100 8.99 20.69 -12.51
N THR A 101 8.66 19.47 -12.08
CA THR A 101 9.45 18.26 -12.38
C THR A 101 8.87 17.52 -13.57
N SER A 102 9.74 17.00 -14.43
CA SER A 102 9.37 16.09 -15.53
C SER A 102 9.49 14.65 -15.03
N ASN A 103 8.41 13.90 -15.11
CA ASN A 103 8.32 12.51 -14.64
C ASN A 103 7.91 11.61 -15.78
N ILE A 104 8.15 10.31 -15.61
CA ILE A 104 7.69 9.29 -16.55
C ILE A 104 6.59 8.48 -15.87
N ILE A 105 5.53 8.16 -16.60
CA ILE A 105 4.50 7.20 -16.21
C ILE A 105 4.58 6.03 -17.18
N THR A 106 4.46 4.79 -16.67
CA THR A 106 4.46 3.57 -17.48
C THR A 106 3.47 2.51 -16.96
N ALA A 107 2.92 1.69 -17.87
CA ALA A 107 2.26 0.43 -17.56
C ALA A 107 2.79 -0.70 -18.46
N GLU A 108 4.01 -0.54 -18.99
CA GLU A 108 4.67 -1.57 -19.81
C GLU A 108 5.33 -2.65 -18.93
N PRO A 109 5.01 -3.95 -19.11
CA PRO A 109 5.59 -5.04 -18.33
C PRO A 109 7.12 -5.01 -18.30
N ARG A 110 7.76 -4.75 -19.46
CA ARG A 110 9.24 -4.65 -19.57
C ARG A 110 9.82 -3.50 -18.76
N ASN A 111 9.12 -2.36 -18.70
CA ASN A 111 9.54 -1.22 -17.90
C ASN A 111 9.35 -1.51 -16.41
N VAL A 112 8.24 -2.15 -16.02
CA VAL A 112 8.00 -2.56 -14.63
C VAL A 112 9.03 -3.60 -14.18
N GLN A 113 9.37 -4.57 -15.03
CA GLN A 113 10.45 -5.53 -14.79
C GLN A 113 11.81 -4.84 -14.62
N ALA A 114 12.12 -3.84 -15.44
CA ALA A 114 13.36 -3.07 -15.33
C ALA A 114 13.46 -2.34 -14.00
N LEU A 115 12.42 -1.59 -13.63
CA LEU A 115 12.35 -0.82 -12.39
C LEU A 115 12.43 -1.69 -11.13
N LEU A 116 11.88 -2.90 -11.19
CA LEU A 116 11.74 -3.75 -10.01
C LEU A 116 12.80 -4.84 -9.90
N ALA A 117 13.39 -5.27 -11.01
CA ALA A 117 14.31 -6.41 -11.05
C ALA A 117 15.58 -6.14 -11.87
N THR A 118 15.49 -5.99 -13.20
CA THR A 118 16.70 -6.08 -14.06
C THR A 118 17.60 -4.84 -14.02
N GLN A 119 17.07 -3.70 -13.60
CA GLN A 119 17.84 -2.46 -13.38
C GLN A 119 17.66 -1.95 -11.93
N PHE A 120 17.48 -2.85 -10.98
CA PHE A 120 17.13 -2.51 -9.59
C PHE A 120 18.04 -1.43 -8.97
N ASP A 121 19.35 -1.53 -9.15
CA ASP A 121 20.33 -0.62 -8.55
C ASP A 121 20.35 0.79 -9.19
N ASP A 122 19.71 0.97 -10.34
CA ASP A 122 19.58 2.27 -10.99
C ASP A 122 18.48 3.12 -10.35
N PHE A 123 17.63 2.51 -9.52
CA PHE A 123 16.44 3.13 -8.97
C PHE A 123 16.42 3.12 -7.43
N CYS A 124 15.73 4.09 -6.82
CA CYS A 124 15.48 4.18 -5.39
C CYS A 124 14.03 4.59 -5.09
N MET A 125 13.64 4.68 -3.82
CA MET A 125 12.30 5.14 -3.44
C MET A 125 12.10 6.65 -3.61
N GLY A 126 13.18 7.42 -3.75
CA GLY A 126 13.14 8.87 -3.87
C GLY A 126 13.05 9.60 -2.52
N ASN A 127 13.43 10.88 -2.52
CA ASN A 127 13.62 11.68 -1.28
C ASN A 127 12.31 11.95 -0.54
N ALA A 128 11.22 12.22 -1.26
CA ALA A 128 9.94 12.50 -0.63
C ALA A 128 9.44 11.29 0.18
N ARG A 129 9.61 10.08 -0.36
CA ARG A 129 9.20 8.85 0.33
C ARG A 129 10.13 8.54 1.51
N THR A 130 11.44 8.56 1.30
CA THR A 130 12.40 8.29 2.38
C THR A 130 12.28 9.30 3.51
N THR A 131 12.15 10.61 3.27
CA THR A 131 12.05 11.58 4.37
C THR A 131 10.74 11.49 5.15
N ASN A 132 9.61 11.38 4.45
CA ASN A 132 8.31 11.30 5.13
C ASN A 132 8.16 10.00 5.93
N LEU A 133 8.56 8.86 5.35
CA LEU A 133 8.49 7.58 6.04
C LEU A 133 9.55 7.44 7.12
N LYS A 134 10.73 8.06 7.01
CA LYS A 134 11.78 7.98 8.03
C LYS A 134 11.37 8.60 9.37
N ILE A 135 10.53 9.64 9.37
CA ILE A 135 9.99 10.21 10.63
C ILE A 135 9.16 9.16 11.38
N LEU A 136 8.39 8.36 10.64
CA LEU A 136 7.52 7.35 11.21
C LEU A 136 8.25 6.03 11.51
N LEU A 137 9.07 5.58 10.57
CA LEU A 137 9.57 4.20 10.48
C LEU A 137 11.10 4.10 10.63
N GLY A 138 11.83 5.20 10.78
CA GLY A 138 13.28 5.18 11.02
C GLY A 138 14.07 4.31 10.03
N ARG A 139 14.71 3.25 10.55
CA ARG A 139 15.52 2.28 9.79
C ARG A 139 14.73 1.10 9.21
N SER A 140 13.40 1.14 9.31
CA SER A 140 12.53 0.10 8.78
C SER A 140 12.83 -0.21 7.33
N ILE A 141 12.68 -1.49 6.95
CA ILE A 141 12.80 -1.96 5.56
C ILE A 141 11.98 -1.15 4.54
N PHE A 142 10.91 -0.47 4.98
CA PHE A 142 10.06 0.37 4.14
C PHE A 142 10.55 1.81 3.95
N ALA A 143 11.52 2.26 4.75
CA ALA A 143 12.01 3.64 4.79
C ALA A 143 13.47 3.80 4.34
N VAL A 144 14.20 2.70 4.13
CA VAL A 144 15.62 2.71 3.72
C VAL A 144 15.86 2.17 2.31
N ASP A 145 17.04 2.48 1.78
CA ASP A 145 17.48 2.19 0.41
C ASP A 145 18.94 1.71 0.39
N GLY A 146 19.36 1.02 -0.68
CA GLY A 146 20.75 0.57 -0.86
C GLY A 146 21.20 -0.42 0.23
N PRO A 147 22.45 -0.34 0.72
CA PRO A 147 22.98 -1.29 1.70
C PRO A 147 22.14 -1.43 2.98
N ALA A 148 21.59 -0.31 3.48
CA ALA A 148 20.72 -0.33 4.66
C ALA A 148 19.43 -1.13 4.41
N TRP A 149 18.87 -1.06 3.19
CA TRP A 149 17.73 -1.88 2.81
C TRP A 149 18.07 -3.37 2.70
N HIS A 150 19.24 -3.71 2.14
CA HIS A 150 19.70 -5.10 2.10
C HIS A 150 19.85 -5.68 3.51
N GLY A 151 20.47 -4.93 4.44
CA GLY A 151 20.57 -5.31 5.85
C GLY A 151 19.19 -5.55 6.48
N ALA A 152 18.28 -4.59 6.37
CA ALA A 152 16.91 -4.74 6.88
C ALA A 152 16.16 -5.93 6.23
N ARG A 153 16.37 -6.19 4.94
CA ARG A 153 15.77 -7.33 4.23
C ARG A 153 16.30 -8.67 4.73
N GLU A 154 17.61 -8.78 4.96
CA GLU A 154 18.22 -9.99 5.52
C GLU A 154 17.78 -10.23 6.98
N THR A 155 17.65 -9.18 7.78
CA THR A 155 17.05 -9.26 9.12
C THR A 155 15.63 -9.82 9.09
N MET A 156 14.81 -9.36 8.12
CA MET A 156 13.40 -9.72 8.03
C MET A 156 13.11 -11.08 7.40
N ARG A 157 13.89 -11.49 6.37
CA ARG A 157 13.57 -12.68 5.55
C ARG A 157 13.30 -13.95 6.37
N PRO A 158 14.10 -14.32 7.39
CA PRO A 158 13.85 -15.52 8.18
C PRO A 158 12.58 -15.44 9.03
N LEU A 159 12.12 -14.23 9.38
CA LEU A 159 10.92 -14.02 10.18
C LEU A 159 9.64 -14.33 9.42
N PHE A 160 9.67 -14.32 8.08
CA PHE A 160 8.55 -14.68 7.22
C PHE A 160 8.68 -16.08 6.62
N ALA A 161 9.52 -16.94 7.21
CA ALA A 161 9.51 -18.37 6.92
C ALA A 161 8.17 -19.00 7.32
N ARG A 162 7.82 -20.12 6.67
CA ARG A 162 6.51 -20.79 6.79
C ARG A 162 6.01 -20.89 8.23
N ASP A 163 6.85 -21.36 9.14
CA ASP A 163 6.48 -21.66 10.53
C ASP A 163 5.97 -20.43 11.31
N ASN A 164 6.42 -19.22 10.95
CA ASN A 164 5.98 -17.98 11.60
C ASN A 164 4.69 -17.41 10.95
N VAL A 165 4.40 -17.81 9.71
CA VAL A 165 3.29 -17.26 8.91
C VAL A 165 2.07 -18.19 8.94
N SER A 166 2.24 -19.45 9.34
CA SER A 166 1.19 -20.46 9.40
C SER A 166 0.32 -20.41 10.66
N ASN A 167 0.55 -19.46 11.58
CA ASN A 167 -0.17 -19.40 12.86
C ASN A 167 -1.57 -18.77 12.71
N VAL A 168 -2.49 -19.55 12.14
CA VAL A 168 -3.90 -19.18 11.97
C VAL A 168 -4.70 -19.17 13.28
N GLU A 169 -4.18 -19.77 14.36
CA GLU A 169 -4.85 -19.80 15.67
C GLU A 169 -5.01 -18.38 16.25
N LEU A 170 -4.02 -17.52 16.04
CA LEU A 170 -4.07 -16.11 16.44
C LEU A 170 -5.17 -15.33 15.69
N LEU A 171 -5.48 -15.75 14.46
CA LEU A 171 -6.52 -15.11 13.65
C LEU A 171 -7.92 -15.46 14.16
N GLU A 172 -8.14 -16.66 14.71
CA GLU A 172 -9.46 -17.08 15.18
C GLU A 172 -9.92 -16.22 16.36
N GLY A 173 -9.04 -15.92 17.32
CA GLY A 173 -9.38 -15.05 18.46
C GLY A 173 -9.85 -13.66 18.02
N ASN A 174 -9.11 -13.04 17.10
CA ASN A 174 -9.47 -11.74 16.52
C ASN A 174 -10.71 -11.83 15.61
N PHE A 175 -10.90 -12.95 14.92
CA PHE A 175 -12.08 -13.18 14.08
C PHE A 175 -13.35 -13.27 14.91
N GLN A 176 -13.30 -13.92 16.08
CA GLN A 176 -14.45 -13.95 17.00
C GLN A 176 -14.81 -12.55 17.51
N LYS A 177 -13.83 -11.67 17.74
CA LYS A 177 -14.09 -10.25 18.04
C LYS A 177 -14.78 -9.56 16.85
N LEU A 178 -14.29 -9.76 15.62
CA LEU A 178 -14.89 -9.22 14.40
C LEU A 178 -16.33 -9.70 14.21
N LEU A 179 -16.58 -11.00 14.42
CA LEU A 179 -17.90 -11.61 14.31
C LEU A 179 -18.89 -11.01 15.33
N ARG A 180 -18.43 -10.75 16.56
CA ARG A 180 -19.22 -10.02 17.56
C ARG A 180 -19.54 -8.60 17.09
N CYS A 181 -18.57 -7.86 16.54
CA CYS A 181 -18.81 -6.51 15.99
C CYS A 181 -19.89 -6.53 14.91
N ILE A 182 -19.87 -7.56 14.04
CA ILE A 182 -20.86 -7.73 12.97
C ILE A 182 -22.25 -8.08 13.54
N LYS A 183 -22.34 -9.06 14.44
CA LYS A 183 -23.61 -9.53 15.02
C LYS A 183 -24.25 -8.52 15.98
N GLN A 184 -23.43 -7.69 16.64
CA GLN A 184 -23.86 -6.67 17.61
C GLN A 184 -23.88 -5.25 17.03
N ALA A 185 -23.75 -5.11 15.70
CA ALA A 185 -23.88 -3.81 15.04
C ALA A 185 -25.23 -3.14 15.42
N PRO A 186 -25.29 -1.79 15.51
CA PRO A 186 -26.52 -1.09 15.86
C PRO A 186 -27.73 -1.56 15.04
N GLY A 187 -28.77 -2.04 15.73
CA GLY A 187 -29.94 -2.67 15.11
C GLY A 187 -30.00 -4.19 15.22
N GLY A 188 -28.93 -4.84 15.69
CA GLY A 188 -28.87 -6.25 16.09
C GLY A 188 -29.15 -7.25 14.96
N LEU A 189 -29.42 -8.50 15.36
CA LEU A 189 -29.91 -9.52 14.43
C LEU A 189 -31.42 -9.34 14.21
N ARG A 190 -31.85 -9.54 12.96
CA ARG A 190 -33.25 -9.42 12.54
C ARG A 190 -33.67 -10.65 11.76
N LYS A 191 -34.88 -11.13 12.01
CA LYS A 191 -35.48 -12.23 11.24
C LYS A 191 -36.16 -11.68 9.99
N ASP A 192 -35.97 -12.36 8.87
CA ASP A 192 -36.74 -12.10 7.65
C ASP A 192 -38.08 -12.88 7.67
N PRO A 193 -38.97 -12.74 6.66
CA PRO A 193 -40.25 -13.45 6.63
C PRO A 193 -40.15 -14.98 6.61
N GLU A 194 -38.98 -15.54 6.31
CA GLU A 194 -38.70 -16.98 6.29
C GLU A 194 -37.98 -17.43 7.58
N ASP A 195 -38.05 -16.62 8.65
CA ASP A 195 -37.42 -16.83 9.96
C ASP A 195 -35.88 -16.88 9.95
N ARG A 196 -35.23 -16.44 8.86
CA ARG A 196 -33.78 -16.48 8.73
C ARG A 196 -33.15 -15.25 9.39
N LEU A 197 -32.03 -15.45 10.10
CA LEU A 197 -31.34 -14.38 10.83
C LEU A 197 -30.39 -13.60 9.93
N TRP A 198 -30.60 -12.29 9.86
CA TRP A 198 -29.75 -11.33 9.18
C TRP A 198 -29.13 -10.35 10.17
N THR A 199 -27.91 -9.90 9.88
CA THR A 199 -27.28 -8.80 10.61
C THR A 199 -27.97 -7.48 10.27
N ALA A 200 -27.86 -6.50 11.18
CA ALA A 200 -28.04 -5.11 10.81
C ALA A 200 -27.06 -4.70 9.69
N THR A 201 -27.35 -3.57 9.06
CA THR A 201 -26.45 -2.94 8.10
C THR A 201 -25.09 -2.70 8.76
N THR A 202 -24.03 -3.24 8.16
CA THR A 202 -22.65 -3.03 8.61
C THR A 202 -21.75 -2.71 7.42
N SER A 203 -20.71 -1.91 7.63
CA SER A 203 -19.65 -1.71 6.63
C SER A 203 -18.48 -2.62 6.95
N LEU A 204 -18.21 -3.57 6.05
CA LEU A 204 -17.02 -4.42 6.19
C LEU A 204 -15.74 -3.59 6.02
N ALA A 205 -15.69 -2.62 5.11
CA ALA A 205 -14.50 -1.79 4.93
C ALA A 205 -14.17 -0.91 6.15
N ALA A 206 -15.16 -0.59 6.99
CA ALA A 206 -14.94 0.13 8.25
C ALA A 206 -14.45 -0.78 9.40
N LEU A 207 -14.79 -2.07 9.39
CA LEU A 207 -14.43 -3.03 10.44
C LEU A 207 -13.11 -3.74 10.18
N LEU A 208 -12.84 -4.09 8.92
CA LEU A 208 -11.67 -4.89 8.54
C LEU A 208 -10.33 -4.26 8.95
N PRO A 209 -10.11 -2.93 8.85
CA PRO A 209 -8.87 -2.31 9.34
C PRO A 209 -8.61 -2.56 10.82
N SER A 210 -9.66 -2.54 11.66
CA SER A 210 -9.54 -2.86 13.09
C SER A 210 -9.14 -4.32 13.30
N PHE A 211 -9.74 -5.25 12.55
CA PHE A 211 -9.35 -6.67 12.60
C PHE A 211 -7.89 -6.88 12.20
N THR A 212 -7.45 -6.32 11.06
CA THR A 212 -6.08 -6.50 10.57
C THR A 212 -5.06 -5.80 11.46
N LEU A 213 -5.43 -4.71 12.14
CA LEU A 213 -4.57 -4.05 13.12
C LEU A 213 -4.37 -4.93 14.35
N ASP A 214 -5.44 -5.52 14.88
CA ASP A 214 -5.37 -6.43 16.03
C ASP A 214 -4.56 -7.68 15.68
N SER A 215 -4.84 -8.30 14.53
CA SER A 215 -4.09 -9.43 13.98
C SER A 215 -2.60 -9.12 13.78
N ALA A 216 -2.25 -8.02 13.12
CA ALA A 216 -0.86 -7.65 12.87
C ALA A 216 -0.11 -7.32 14.17
N SER A 217 -0.77 -6.62 15.10
CA SER A 217 -0.20 -6.32 16.42
C SER A 217 0.05 -7.61 17.19
N GLU A 218 -0.91 -8.53 17.21
CA GLU A 218 -0.76 -9.80 17.89
C GLU A 218 0.33 -10.68 17.26
N ALA A 219 0.41 -10.73 15.93
CA ALA A 219 1.43 -11.49 15.23
C ALA A 219 2.85 -10.96 15.48
N PHE A 220 3.05 -9.63 15.51
CA PHE A 220 4.39 -9.03 15.59
C PHE A 220 4.83 -8.65 17.00
N LEU A 221 3.89 -8.36 17.91
CA LEU A 221 4.14 -7.94 19.29
C LEU A 221 3.71 -8.97 20.32
N GLY A 222 2.88 -9.95 19.95
CA GLY A 222 2.29 -10.92 20.87
C GLY A 222 1.13 -10.36 21.70
N SER A 223 0.56 -9.22 21.31
CA SER A 223 -0.63 -8.63 21.92
C SER A 223 -1.42 -7.84 20.88
N ASP A 224 -2.74 -7.98 20.89
CA ASP A 224 -3.61 -7.19 20.00
C ASP A 224 -3.68 -5.71 20.40
N ALA A 225 -4.10 -4.85 19.47
CA ALA A 225 -4.19 -3.41 19.69
C ALA A 225 -5.49 -2.99 20.40
N GLY A 226 -6.41 -3.92 20.63
CA GLY A 226 -7.73 -3.66 21.21
C GLY A 226 -8.66 -2.85 20.30
N ALA A 227 -8.42 -2.83 18.99
CA ALA A 227 -9.18 -2.01 18.05
C ALA A 227 -10.63 -2.48 17.91
N LEU A 228 -10.85 -3.80 17.83
CA LEU A 228 -12.20 -4.37 17.80
C LEU A 228 -12.90 -4.28 19.16
N ASP A 229 -12.18 -4.49 20.26
CA ASP A 229 -12.76 -4.36 21.61
C ASP A 229 -13.19 -2.93 21.90
N ALA A 230 -12.43 -1.92 21.44
CA ALA A 230 -12.83 -0.52 21.55
C ALA A 230 -14.15 -0.23 20.84
N ARG A 231 -14.39 -0.86 19.68
CA ARG A 231 -15.65 -0.75 18.93
C ARG A 231 -16.81 -1.43 19.67
N LEU A 232 -16.58 -2.63 20.23
CA LEU A 232 -17.60 -3.37 20.98
C LEU A 232 -18.05 -2.63 22.25
N ASN A 233 -17.08 -2.05 22.97
CA ASN A 233 -17.34 -1.41 24.26
C ASN A 233 -17.73 0.07 24.14
N GLY A 234 -17.68 0.65 22.93
CA GLY A 234 -17.92 2.09 22.72
C GLY A 234 -16.92 2.98 23.46
N THR A 235 -15.72 2.48 23.74
CA THR A 235 -14.69 3.25 24.44
C THR A 235 -14.04 4.27 23.51
N ALA A 236 -13.46 5.34 24.09
CA ALA A 236 -12.68 6.30 23.33
C ALA A 236 -11.61 5.59 22.48
N GLN A 237 -11.45 6.02 21.23
CA GLN A 237 -10.43 5.49 20.33
C GLN A 237 -9.05 5.66 20.98
N PRO A 238 -8.24 4.60 21.12
CA PRO A 238 -6.86 4.72 21.55
C PRO A 238 -6.08 5.69 20.65
N ASP A 239 -5.08 6.37 21.20
CA ASP A 239 -4.21 7.31 20.44
C ASP A 239 -3.62 6.68 19.17
N LEU A 240 -3.38 5.36 19.18
CA LEU A 240 -2.96 4.60 18.01
C LEU A 240 -3.98 4.65 16.86
N LEU A 241 -5.26 4.41 17.14
CA LEU A 241 -6.31 4.41 16.11
C LEU A 241 -6.45 5.80 15.51
N TRP A 242 -6.47 6.84 16.36
CA TRP A 242 -6.45 8.22 15.90
C TRP A 242 -5.24 8.49 14.98
N ALA A 243 -4.04 8.10 15.40
CA ALA A 243 -2.82 8.31 14.61
C ALA A 243 -2.90 7.61 13.24
N LEU A 244 -3.40 6.37 13.19
CA LEU A 244 -3.58 5.61 11.95
C LEU A 244 -4.61 6.26 11.01
N GLU A 245 -5.73 6.77 11.55
CA GLU A 245 -6.73 7.49 10.75
C GLU A 245 -6.16 8.80 10.16
N GLN A 246 -5.30 9.50 10.90
CA GLN A 246 -4.72 10.77 10.44
C GLN A 246 -3.53 10.61 9.49
N ILE A 247 -2.76 9.53 9.59
CA ILE A 247 -1.47 9.43 8.90
C ILE A 247 -1.61 9.25 7.39
N ALA A 248 -2.58 8.44 6.93
CA ALA A 248 -2.81 8.21 5.51
C ALA A 248 -3.19 9.50 4.73
N PRO A 249 -4.19 10.30 5.14
CA PRO A 249 -4.53 11.54 4.44
C PRO A 249 -3.39 12.57 4.51
N LEU A 250 -2.62 12.60 5.60
CA LEU A 250 -1.46 13.47 5.76
C LEU A 250 -0.33 13.12 4.78
N LEU A 251 0.05 11.83 4.72
CA LEU A 251 1.09 11.34 3.83
C LEU A 251 0.70 11.51 2.36
N ARG A 252 -0.58 11.35 2.02
CA ARG A 252 -1.12 11.59 0.67
C ARG A 252 -0.79 13.01 0.17
N VAL A 253 -1.11 14.04 0.96
CA VAL A 253 -0.82 15.44 0.59
C VAL A 253 0.69 15.68 0.53
N ARG A 254 1.44 15.16 1.50
CA ARG A 254 2.90 15.34 1.57
C ARG A 254 3.61 14.67 0.39
N PHE A 255 3.16 13.51 -0.06
CA PHE A 255 3.68 12.85 -1.27
C PHE A 255 3.32 13.62 -2.55
N ALA A 256 2.10 14.18 -2.64
CA ALA A 256 1.72 15.05 -3.76
C ALA A 256 2.58 16.31 -3.85
N LEU A 257 2.99 16.88 -2.70
CA LEU A 257 3.87 18.05 -2.62
C LEU A 257 5.35 17.74 -2.92
N ARG A 258 5.76 16.47 -2.91
CA ARG A 258 7.12 16.03 -3.28
C ARG A 258 8.19 16.80 -2.51
N GLY A 259 9.16 17.45 -3.18
CA GLY A 259 10.21 18.24 -2.54
C GLY A 259 9.69 19.41 -1.69
N LEU A 260 8.42 19.77 -1.82
CA LEU A 260 7.73 20.77 -1.02
C LEU A 260 6.92 20.17 0.15
N TYR A 261 7.13 18.89 0.49
CA TYR A 261 6.43 18.21 1.59
C TYR A 261 6.52 18.98 2.91
N PHE A 262 7.59 19.76 3.11
CA PHE A 262 7.84 20.51 4.35
C PHE A 262 6.86 21.67 4.56
N LEU A 263 6.04 22.02 3.56
CA LEU A 263 5.02 23.06 3.67
C LEU A 263 3.74 22.61 4.38
N TYR A 264 3.54 21.30 4.61
CA TYR A 264 2.26 20.79 5.09
C TYR A 264 2.43 19.70 6.14
N GLY A 265 1.85 19.86 7.33
CA GLY A 265 1.60 18.72 8.22
C GLY A 265 2.78 18.20 9.06
N ASN A 266 3.82 19.01 9.31
CA ASN A 266 5.02 18.53 10.01
C ASN A 266 4.81 18.27 11.52
N ARG A 267 3.89 19.00 12.16
CA ARG A 267 3.61 18.83 13.60
C ARG A 267 2.69 17.64 13.80
N GLU A 268 1.71 17.52 12.93
CA GLU A 268 0.73 16.45 12.86
C GLU A 268 1.42 15.11 12.57
N LEU A 269 2.38 15.08 11.64
CA LEU A 269 3.14 13.87 11.33
C LEU A 269 3.96 13.40 12.54
N ARG A 270 4.56 14.34 13.27
CA ARG A 270 5.31 14.02 14.49
C ARG A 270 4.39 13.49 15.58
N ARG A 271 3.25 14.14 15.82
CA ARG A 271 2.25 13.66 16.78
C ARG A 271 1.75 12.24 16.47
N CYS A 272 1.50 11.93 15.18
CA CYS A 272 1.13 10.57 14.77
C CYS A 272 2.27 9.58 15.04
N ALA A 273 3.51 9.97 14.69
CA ALA A 273 4.67 9.13 14.95
C ALA A 273 4.87 8.87 16.45
N ASP A 274 4.76 9.89 17.30
CA ASP A 274 4.91 9.78 18.75
C ASP A 274 3.87 8.82 19.35
N ALA A 275 2.60 8.94 18.94
CA ALA A 275 1.53 8.03 19.38
C ALA A 275 1.78 6.58 18.96
N MET A 276 2.19 6.36 17.71
CA MET A 276 2.52 5.01 17.21
C MET A 276 3.77 4.43 17.90
N HIS A 277 4.79 5.26 18.15
CA HIS A 277 6.01 4.85 18.84
C HIS A 277 5.70 4.46 20.29
N ALA A 278 4.91 5.28 21.00
CA ALA A 278 4.49 5.01 22.37
C ALA A 278 3.71 3.70 22.50
N PHE A 279 2.80 3.41 21.56
CA PHE A 279 2.08 2.15 21.53
C PHE A 279 3.02 0.94 21.42
N VAL A 280 3.96 0.97 20.46
CA VAL A 280 4.88 -0.15 20.24
C VAL A 280 5.86 -0.31 21.41
N ASP A 281 6.37 0.79 21.96
CA ASP A 281 7.24 0.75 23.13
C ASP A 281 6.52 0.12 24.34
N ALA A 282 5.26 0.50 24.60
CA ALA A 282 4.46 -0.07 25.67
C ALA A 282 4.15 -1.56 25.43
N ALA A 283 3.84 -1.96 24.20
CA ALA A 283 3.63 -3.38 23.86
C ALA A 283 4.90 -4.21 24.05
N MET A 284 6.06 -3.65 23.68
CA MET A 284 7.36 -4.28 23.91
C MET A 284 7.69 -4.41 25.40
N GLU A 285 7.33 -3.44 26.24
CA GLU A 285 7.46 -3.51 27.71
C GLU A 285 6.57 -4.61 28.30
N LYS A 286 5.30 -4.68 27.89
CA LYS A 286 4.39 -5.75 28.32
C LYS A 286 4.92 -7.14 27.94
N ALA A 287 5.48 -7.28 26.74
CA ALA A 287 6.13 -8.52 26.32
C ALA A 287 7.35 -8.86 27.21
N ASP A 288 8.15 -7.86 27.59
CA ASP A 288 9.29 -8.03 28.51
C ASP A 288 8.83 -8.53 29.89
N GLU A 289 7.75 -7.95 30.42
CA GLU A 289 7.16 -8.34 31.70
C GLU A 289 6.59 -9.75 31.67
N ALA A 290 5.81 -10.09 30.63
CA ALA A 290 5.23 -11.42 30.46
C ALA A 290 6.31 -12.51 30.36
N MET A 291 7.42 -12.24 29.68
CA MET A 291 8.55 -13.17 29.61
C MET A 291 9.27 -13.33 30.96
N LYS A 292 9.46 -12.24 31.72
CA LYS A 292 10.05 -12.31 33.08
C LYS A 292 9.18 -13.12 34.05
N GLN A 293 7.85 -12.99 33.95
CA GLN A 293 6.90 -13.75 34.77
C GLN A 293 6.94 -15.25 34.43
N ASN A 294 6.96 -15.60 33.14
CA ASN A 294 7.09 -16.99 32.69
C ASN A 294 8.44 -17.62 33.07
N GLY A 295 9.54 -16.86 33.03
CA GLY A 295 10.86 -17.31 33.46
C GLY A 295 10.96 -17.62 34.96
N LYS A 296 10.10 -17.00 35.79
CA LYS A 296 10.01 -17.31 37.24
C LYS A 296 9.16 -18.55 37.55
N GLN A 297 8.24 -18.94 36.65
CA GLN A 297 7.40 -20.13 36.79
C GLN A 297 8.01 -21.40 36.14
N GLN A 298 9.10 -21.26 35.39
CA GLN A 298 9.74 -22.35 34.62
C GLN A 298 10.55 -23.36 35.43
N GLN A 299 10.40 -23.42 36.76
CA GLN A 299 11.00 -24.49 37.56
C GLN A 299 10.13 -25.75 37.66
N GLN A 300 8.89 -25.79 37.14
CA GLN A 300 8.01 -26.95 37.40
C GLN A 300 7.21 -27.66 36.29
N HIS A 301 6.88 -27.15 35.09
CA HIS A 301 6.25 -28.03 34.06
C HIS A 301 6.33 -27.55 32.59
N HIS A 302 6.50 -28.52 31.67
CA HIS A 302 6.27 -28.47 30.20
C HIS A 302 4.82 -27.99 29.86
N HIS A 303 4.41 -27.33 28.76
CA HIS A 303 5.03 -26.79 27.53
C HIS A 303 4.04 -25.81 26.81
N HIS A 304 4.59 -24.94 25.95
CA HIS A 304 4.11 -24.52 24.60
C HIS A 304 3.31 -23.24 24.29
N LEU A 305 2.23 -22.84 24.97
CA LEU A 305 1.38 -21.77 24.37
C LEU A 305 1.92 -20.33 24.55
N GLY A 306 2.44 -19.99 25.73
CA GLY A 306 2.98 -18.65 26.01
C GLY A 306 4.28 -18.31 25.26
N SER A 307 5.01 -19.33 24.80
CA SER A 307 6.31 -19.15 24.11
C SER A 307 6.18 -18.80 22.63
N LYS A 308 5.12 -19.26 21.95
CA LYS A 308 4.90 -19.00 20.52
C LYS A 308 4.37 -17.59 20.25
N ARG A 309 3.58 -17.03 21.19
CA ARG A 309 2.93 -15.71 21.04
C ARG A 309 3.93 -14.57 20.83
N PHE A 310 5.06 -14.59 21.54
CA PHE A 310 6.11 -13.56 21.43
C PHE A 310 7.30 -13.98 20.54
N GLU A 311 7.20 -15.10 19.85
CA GLU A 311 8.32 -15.71 19.11
C GLU A 311 8.82 -14.79 17.99
N PHE A 312 7.91 -14.13 17.27
CA PHE A 312 8.28 -13.17 16.23
C PHE A 312 9.13 -12.02 16.79
N LEU A 313 8.63 -11.38 17.85
CA LEU A 313 9.31 -10.24 18.50
C LEU A 313 10.68 -10.65 19.05
N GLN A 314 10.80 -11.83 19.64
CA GLN A 314 12.08 -12.36 20.14
C GLN A 314 13.07 -12.62 19.00
N LYS A 315 12.63 -13.28 17.91
CA LYS A 315 13.47 -13.54 16.74
C LYS A 315 13.91 -12.26 16.05
N LEU A 316 13.07 -11.22 16.05
CA LEU A 316 13.41 -9.90 15.52
C LEU A 316 14.45 -9.20 16.40
N ARG A 317 14.25 -9.18 17.73
CA ARG A 317 15.21 -8.60 18.69
C ARG A 317 16.60 -9.19 18.56
N ALA A 318 16.71 -10.50 18.37
CA ALA A 318 17.99 -11.19 18.18
C ALA A 318 18.74 -10.77 16.90
N ARG A 319 18.10 -10.02 15.99
CA ARG A 319 18.65 -9.59 14.70
C ARG A 319 18.73 -8.07 14.53
N CYS A 320 18.19 -7.32 15.48
CA CYS A 320 18.26 -5.86 15.50
C CYS A 320 19.40 -5.39 16.40
N ALA A 321 20.01 -4.25 16.06
CA ALA A 321 21.11 -3.69 16.83
C ALA A 321 20.64 -3.13 18.19
N ASP A 322 19.45 -2.55 18.23
CA ASP A 322 18.92 -1.88 19.42
C ASP A 322 17.39 -1.88 19.47
N ARG A 323 16.84 -1.44 20.62
CA ARG A 323 15.39 -1.37 20.87
C ARG A 323 14.66 -0.48 19.87
N ALA A 324 15.27 0.64 19.46
CA ALA A 324 14.64 1.55 18.52
C ALA A 324 14.51 0.92 17.14
N GLU A 325 15.49 0.11 16.70
CA GLU A 325 15.40 -0.63 15.44
C GLU A 325 14.25 -1.63 15.48
N VAL A 326 14.08 -2.36 16.60
CA VAL A 326 12.94 -3.28 16.77
C VAL A 326 11.61 -2.54 16.61
N ARG A 327 11.44 -1.41 17.30
CA ARG A 327 10.24 -0.57 17.19
C ARG A 327 9.99 -0.13 15.75
N GLU A 328 11.01 0.43 15.10
CA GLU A 328 10.95 0.92 13.71
C GLU A 328 10.55 -0.18 12.73
N GLN A 329 11.15 -1.37 12.88
CA GLN A 329 10.84 -2.55 12.08
C GLN A 329 9.41 -3.03 12.31
N VAL A 330 8.97 -3.19 13.56
CA VAL A 330 7.61 -3.61 13.92
C VAL A 330 6.56 -2.64 13.39
N LEU A 331 6.76 -1.33 13.58
CA LEU A 331 5.87 -0.31 13.05
C LEU A 331 5.71 -0.40 11.54
N GLY A 332 6.80 -0.64 10.82
CA GLY A 332 6.76 -0.84 9.38
C GLY A 332 5.93 -2.05 8.99
N LEU A 333 6.08 -3.17 9.70
CA LEU A 333 5.33 -4.39 9.45
C LEU A 333 3.84 -4.24 9.75
N MET A 334 3.49 -3.60 10.87
CA MET A 334 2.11 -3.29 11.23
C MET A 334 1.44 -2.38 10.19
N ALA A 335 2.12 -1.30 9.80
CA ALA A 335 1.61 -0.39 8.77
C ALA A 335 1.40 -1.09 7.42
N ALA A 336 2.29 -2.02 7.06
CA ALA A 336 2.15 -2.79 5.83
C ALA A 336 1.02 -3.83 5.91
N GLY A 337 0.86 -4.52 7.05
CA GLY A 337 -0.11 -5.61 7.23
C GLY A 337 -1.55 -5.17 7.49
N THR A 338 -1.75 -3.93 7.96
CA THR A 338 -3.10 -3.43 8.33
C THR A 338 -3.93 -3.09 7.09
N ASP A 339 -3.66 -1.95 6.45
CA ASP A 339 -4.54 -1.43 5.40
C ASP A 339 -4.54 -2.30 4.13
N THR A 340 -3.44 -3.01 3.84
CA THR A 340 -3.34 -3.80 2.60
C THR A 340 -4.22 -5.05 2.65
N THR A 341 -4.17 -5.82 3.74
CA THR A 341 -5.03 -7.00 3.88
C THR A 341 -6.50 -6.60 4.05
N ALA A 342 -6.78 -5.54 4.81
CA ALA A 342 -8.14 -5.04 4.98
C ALA A 342 -8.75 -4.61 3.63
N ALA A 343 -7.99 -3.92 2.80
CA ALA A 343 -8.40 -3.54 1.45
C ALA A 343 -8.65 -4.77 0.56
N LEU A 344 -7.76 -5.78 0.60
CA LEU A 344 -7.94 -7.03 -0.16
C LEU A 344 -9.25 -7.72 0.23
N VAL A 345 -9.47 -7.97 1.51
CA VAL A 345 -10.69 -8.63 2.00
C VAL A 345 -11.93 -7.80 1.65
N GLY A 346 -11.85 -6.47 1.79
CA GLY A 346 -12.90 -5.56 1.36
C GLY A 346 -13.25 -5.73 -0.12
N TRP A 347 -12.24 -5.74 -1.01
CA TRP A 347 -12.46 -5.96 -2.45
C TRP A 347 -12.97 -7.36 -2.78
N VAL A 348 -12.62 -8.38 -1.99
CA VAL A 348 -13.21 -9.72 -2.15
C VAL A 348 -14.71 -9.63 -1.91
N PHE A 349 -15.16 -9.13 -0.76
CA PHE A 349 -16.60 -9.03 -0.47
C PHE A 349 -17.34 -8.09 -1.42
N TYR A 350 -16.70 -6.99 -1.82
CA TYR A 350 -17.22 -6.12 -2.87
C TYR A 350 -17.49 -6.89 -4.18
N SER A 351 -16.54 -7.73 -4.60
CA SER A 351 -16.68 -8.55 -5.80
C SER A 351 -17.74 -9.65 -5.60
N LEU A 352 -17.76 -10.32 -4.45
CA LEU A 352 -18.74 -11.38 -4.17
C LEU A 352 -20.19 -10.86 -4.17
N ILE A 353 -20.42 -9.66 -3.63
CA ILE A 353 -21.71 -8.97 -3.67
C ILE A 353 -22.17 -8.73 -5.12
N ARG A 354 -21.25 -8.31 -6.00
CA ARG A 354 -21.55 -8.04 -7.43
C ARG A 354 -21.64 -9.30 -8.28
N HIS A 355 -21.12 -10.42 -7.78
CA HIS A 355 -21.08 -11.68 -8.51
C HIS A 355 -21.64 -12.83 -7.66
N PRO A 356 -22.98 -12.90 -7.46
CA PRO A 356 -23.62 -13.93 -6.64
C PRO A 356 -23.26 -15.37 -7.06
N ARG A 357 -23.05 -15.61 -8.37
CA ARG A 357 -22.54 -16.88 -8.90
C ARG A 357 -21.21 -17.29 -8.25
N VAL A 358 -20.28 -16.34 -8.10
CA VAL A 358 -18.97 -16.57 -7.52
C VAL A 358 -19.08 -16.77 -6.01
N PHE A 359 -19.93 -16.00 -5.33
CA PHE A 359 -20.22 -16.21 -3.91
C PHE A 359 -20.72 -17.63 -3.64
N ALA A 360 -21.77 -18.07 -4.37
CA ALA A 360 -22.35 -19.40 -4.20
C ALA A 360 -21.30 -20.51 -4.43
N ARG A 361 -20.54 -20.42 -5.53
CA ARG A 361 -19.50 -21.41 -5.84
C ARG A 361 -18.37 -21.41 -4.83
N LEU A 362 -17.90 -20.23 -4.39
CA LEU A 362 -16.83 -20.15 -3.40
C LEU A 362 -17.30 -20.72 -2.05
N ARG A 363 -18.54 -20.43 -1.65
CA ARG A 363 -19.14 -20.97 -0.43
C ARG A 363 -19.22 -22.49 -0.46
N GLU A 364 -19.71 -23.07 -1.56
CA GLU A 364 -19.77 -24.52 -1.76
C GLU A 364 -18.38 -25.15 -1.59
N VAL A 365 -17.37 -24.61 -2.28
CA VAL A 365 -15.98 -25.08 -2.16
C VAL A 365 -15.45 -24.92 -0.74
N VAL A 366 -15.83 -23.84 -0.03
CA VAL A 366 -15.42 -23.64 1.36
C VAL A 366 -16.01 -24.71 2.27
N LEU A 367 -17.30 -25.01 2.14
CA LEU A 367 -17.96 -26.02 2.96
C LEU A 367 -17.42 -27.43 2.67
N GLU A 368 -17.18 -27.76 1.40
CA GLU A 368 -16.56 -29.02 0.99
C GLU A 368 -15.12 -29.14 1.51
N HIS A 369 -14.31 -28.10 1.32
CA HIS A 369 -12.88 -28.15 1.59
C HIS A 369 -12.51 -27.90 3.04
N PHE A 370 -13.31 -27.17 3.83
CA PHE A 370 -13.00 -26.81 5.23
C PHE A 370 -14.03 -27.32 6.24
N GLY A 371 -15.23 -27.72 5.80
CA GLY A 371 -16.36 -28.01 6.66
C GLY A 371 -17.20 -26.78 7.01
N PRO A 372 -18.34 -26.97 7.70
CA PRO A 372 -19.19 -25.87 8.18
C PRO A 372 -18.51 -25.09 9.32
N THR A 373 -19.26 -24.21 9.98
CA THR A 373 -18.80 -23.45 11.16
C THR A 373 -18.11 -24.35 12.19
N GLY A 374 -16.90 -23.95 12.60
CA GLY A 374 -16.04 -24.75 13.49
C GLY A 374 -15.11 -25.74 12.78
N GLY A 375 -15.20 -25.86 11.45
CA GLY A 375 -14.26 -26.65 10.64
C GLY A 375 -12.83 -26.11 10.70
N GLN A 376 -11.84 -27.02 10.67
CA GLN A 376 -10.44 -26.66 10.86
C GLN A 376 -9.86 -25.89 9.67
N VAL A 377 -9.54 -24.61 9.86
CA VAL A 377 -8.80 -23.80 8.87
C VAL A 377 -7.32 -23.88 9.19
N THR A 378 -6.49 -24.34 8.24
CA THR A 378 -5.03 -24.37 8.37
C THR A 378 -4.36 -23.68 7.19
N PHE A 379 -3.10 -23.27 7.35
CA PHE A 379 -2.30 -22.68 6.28
C PHE A 379 -2.27 -23.56 5.02
N GLU A 380 -2.06 -24.87 5.18
CA GLU A 380 -1.97 -25.82 4.07
C GLU A 380 -3.30 -25.95 3.32
N ARG A 381 -4.44 -25.99 4.04
CA ARG A 381 -5.77 -26.06 3.42
C ARG A 381 -6.11 -24.76 2.69
N LEU A 382 -5.81 -23.60 3.29
CA LEU A 382 -5.97 -22.30 2.63
C LEU A 382 -5.19 -22.23 1.31
N LYS A 383 -3.93 -22.66 1.34
CA LYS A 383 -3.05 -22.65 0.17
C LYS A 383 -3.47 -23.65 -0.91
N SER A 384 -3.99 -24.81 -0.53
CA SER A 384 -4.40 -25.87 -1.47
C SER A 384 -5.82 -25.68 -2.03
N CYS A 385 -6.66 -24.85 -1.39
CA CYS A 385 -7.98 -24.50 -1.91
C CYS A 385 -7.87 -23.63 -3.18
N THR A 386 -7.84 -24.29 -4.34
CA THR A 386 -7.53 -23.67 -5.63
C THR A 386 -8.51 -22.55 -6.01
N TYR A 387 -9.82 -22.76 -5.82
CA TYR A 387 -10.81 -21.76 -6.18
C TYR A 387 -10.75 -20.51 -5.28
N LEU A 388 -10.41 -20.67 -3.99
CA LEU A 388 -10.13 -19.53 -3.11
C LEU A 388 -8.92 -18.73 -3.64
N GLN A 389 -7.83 -19.40 -4.02
CA GLN A 389 -6.66 -18.74 -4.60
C GLN A 389 -6.98 -18.01 -5.91
N HIS A 390 -7.87 -18.57 -6.73
CA HIS A 390 -8.36 -17.93 -7.95
C HIS A 390 -9.15 -16.66 -7.64
N VAL A 391 -10.06 -16.69 -6.66
CA VAL A 391 -10.83 -15.51 -6.24
C VAL A 391 -9.91 -14.42 -5.71
N LEU A 392 -8.98 -14.75 -4.81
CA LEU A 392 -8.01 -13.78 -4.29
C LEU A 392 -7.15 -13.17 -5.41
N SER A 393 -6.71 -13.99 -6.36
CA SER A 393 -5.90 -13.52 -7.49
C SER A 393 -6.69 -12.62 -8.44
N GLU A 394 -7.94 -12.98 -8.74
CA GLU A 394 -8.79 -12.15 -9.59
C GLU A 394 -9.17 -10.83 -8.92
N THR A 395 -9.39 -10.85 -7.60
CA THR A 395 -9.60 -9.62 -6.82
C THR A 395 -8.39 -8.71 -6.91
N LEU A 396 -7.17 -9.22 -6.69
CA LEU A 396 -5.95 -8.41 -6.77
C LEU A 396 -5.65 -7.90 -8.19
N ARG A 397 -6.02 -8.64 -9.23
CA ARG A 397 -5.91 -8.21 -10.62
C ARG A 397 -6.89 -7.07 -10.93
N ARG A 398 -8.17 -7.27 -10.60
CA ARG A 398 -9.25 -6.32 -10.90
C ARG A 398 -9.15 -5.05 -10.04
N HIS A 399 -8.75 -5.21 -8.79
CA HIS A 399 -8.68 -4.16 -7.77
C HIS A 399 -7.29 -4.18 -7.11
N SER A 400 -6.34 -3.49 -7.75
CA SER A 400 -4.99 -3.37 -7.23
C SER A 400 -4.97 -2.61 -5.90
N VAL A 401 -4.62 -3.29 -4.80
CA VAL A 401 -4.51 -2.70 -3.45
C VAL A 401 -3.48 -1.57 -3.39
N VAL A 402 -2.40 -1.64 -4.17
CA VAL A 402 -1.43 -0.54 -4.34
C VAL A 402 -1.36 -0.19 -5.83
N PRO A 403 -2.28 0.64 -6.34
CA PRO A 403 -2.50 0.82 -7.77
C PRO A 403 -1.45 1.69 -8.47
N LEU A 404 -0.70 2.50 -7.70
CA LEU A 404 0.30 3.45 -8.18
C LEU A 404 1.60 3.30 -7.37
N ASN A 405 2.72 3.16 -8.07
CA ASN A 405 4.04 3.01 -7.47
C ASN A 405 5.02 3.98 -8.12
N SER A 406 6.04 4.43 -7.39
CA SER A 406 7.12 5.29 -7.92
C SER A 406 8.51 4.74 -7.60
N ARG A 407 9.45 5.02 -8.50
CA ARG A 407 10.89 4.87 -8.33
C ARG A 407 11.60 6.10 -8.85
N ARG A 408 12.68 6.51 -8.20
CA ARG A 408 13.52 7.62 -8.65
C ARG A 408 14.83 7.11 -9.21
N ALA A 409 15.22 7.58 -10.39
CA ALA A 409 16.51 7.24 -10.98
C ALA A 409 17.65 7.82 -10.12
N ARG A 410 18.60 6.97 -9.72
CA ARG A 410 19.81 7.36 -8.96
C ARG A 410 20.88 7.96 -9.86
N ARG A 411 20.94 7.49 -11.10
CA ARG A 411 21.87 7.89 -12.15
C ARG A 411 21.13 7.97 -13.48
N ASP A 412 21.78 8.53 -14.49
CA ASP A 412 21.28 8.48 -15.86
C ASP A 412 21.15 7.01 -16.28
N THR A 413 19.96 6.63 -16.73
CA THR A 413 19.63 5.26 -17.13
C THR A 413 18.56 5.27 -18.22
N THR A 414 17.98 4.12 -18.53
CA THR A 414 16.96 3.96 -19.57
C THR A 414 15.81 3.08 -19.11
N LEU A 415 14.62 3.28 -19.66
CA LEU A 415 13.59 2.24 -19.68
C LEU A 415 13.70 1.44 -20.98
N PRO A 416 13.45 0.13 -20.95
CA PRO A 416 13.58 -0.72 -22.15
C PRO A 416 12.69 -0.34 -23.33
N THR A 417 11.51 0.26 -23.08
CA THR A 417 10.53 0.53 -24.14
C THR A 417 9.64 1.74 -23.84
N GLY A 418 8.83 2.16 -24.81
CA GLY A 418 7.89 3.28 -24.71
C GLY A 418 8.28 4.52 -25.51
N GLY A 419 9.51 4.57 -26.04
CA GLY A 419 10.03 5.69 -26.82
C GLY A 419 9.87 5.51 -28.33
N GLY A 420 9.98 6.61 -29.07
CA GLY A 420 9.92 6.60 -30.53
C GLY A 420 8.48 6.69 -31.06
N ALA A 421 8.35 6.70 -32.39
CA ALA A 421 7.06 6.89 -33.06
C ALA A 421 6.11 5.69 -32.89
N ASP A 422 6.64 4.48 -32.74
CA ASP A 422 5.90 3.24 -32.52
C ASP A 422 5.88 2.82 -31.03
N GLY A 423 6.66 3.48 -30.17
CA GLY A 423 6.73 3.19 -28.75
C GLY A 423 7.62 2.00 -28.39
N THR A 424 8.44 1.49 -29.33
CA THR A 424 9.26 0.29 -29.10
C THR A 424 10.66 0.60 -28.58
N GLN A 425 11.16 1.82 -28.83
CA GLN A 425 12.53 2.23 -28.51
C GLN A 425 12.71 2.46 -27.00
N PRO A 426 13.95 2.36 -26.49
CA PRO A 426 14.24 2.70 -25.10
C PRO A 426 13.98 4.18 -24.80
N VAL A 427 13.75 4.50 -23.54
CA VAL A 427 13.46 5.86 -23.07
C VAL A 427 14.58 6.31 -22.15
N PHE A 428 15.21 7.43 -22.46
CA PHE A 428 16.23 8.00 -21.57
C PHE A 428 15.60 8.55 -20.28
N VAL A 429 16.17 8.18 -19.15
CA VAL A 429 15.76 8.58 -17.79
C VAL A 429 16.92 9.31 -17.12
N PRO A 430 16.89 10.65 -17.06
CA PRO A 430 17.90 11.42 -16.33
C PRO A 430 17.90 11.12 -14.84
N ALA A 431 19.06 11.22 -14.20
CA ALA A 431 19.19 11.11 -12.75
C ALA A 431 18.22 12.06 -12.02
N GLY A 432 17.59 11.54 -10.97
CA GLY A 432 16.62 12.27 -10.16
C GLY A 432 15.20 12.31 -10.73
N THR A 433 14.94 11.75 -11.92
CA THR A 433 13.60 11.61 -12.50
C THR A 433 12.78 10.57 -11.76
N GLU A 434 11.52 10.88 -11.43
CA GLU A 434 10.56 9.88 -10.94
C GLU A 434 9.95 9.13 -12.11
N VAL A 435 9.96 7.80 -12.02
CA VAL A 435 9.29 6.86 -12.91
C VAL A 435 8.18 6.18 -12.11
N ASN A 436 6.95 6.50 -12.48
CA ASN A 436 5.76 5.96 -11.85
C ASN A 436 5.21 4.82 -12.70
N PHE A 437 4.73 3.76 -12.08
CA PHE A 437 4.03 2.70 -12.78
C PHE A 437 2.68 2.38 -12.12
N SER A 438 1.70 2.03 -12.96
CA SER A 438 0.37 1.67 -12.51
C SER A 438 0.11 0.17 -12.66
N THR A 439 -0.03 -0.52 -11.53
CA THR A 439 -0.47 -1.91 -11.48
C THR A 439 -1.94 -2.03 -11.84
N HIS A 440 -2.77 -1.05 -11.44
CA HIS A 440 -4.19 -0.97 -11.83
C HIS A 440 -4.35 -1.02 -13.34
N VAL A 441 -3.58 -0.22 -14.08
CA VAL A 441 -3.66 -0.23 -15.55
C VAL A 441 -3.05 -1.49 -16.14
N LEU A 442 -1.86 -1.89 -15.67
CA LEU A 442 -1.16 -3.08 -16.14
C LEU A 442 -2.01 -4.36 -16.03
N HIS A 443 -2.72 -4.54 -14.91
CA HIS A 443 -3.56 -5.74 -14.66
C HIS A 443 -4.91 -5.69 -15.38
N ARG A 444 -5.21 -4.57 -16.05
CA ARG A 444 -6.45 -4.31 -16.78
C ARG A 444 -6.23 -4.03 -18.27
N ARG A 445 -5.04 -4.33 -18.76
CA ARG A 445 -4.68 -4.20 -20.17
C ARG A 445 -5.31 -5.31 -20.99
N ARG A 446 -6.21 -4.95 -21.91
CA ARG A 446 -6.90 -5.87 -22.82
C ARG A 446 -5.92 -6.69 -23.66
N ASP A 447 -4.83 -6.09 -24.12
CA ASP A 447 -3.78 -6.77 -24.89
C ASP A 447 -3.00 -7.83 -24.08
N LEU A 448 -3.04 -7.76 -22.74
CA LEU A 448 -2.39 -8.72 -21.85
C LEU A 448 -3.35 -9.77 -21.29
N TRP A 449 -4.62 -9.42 -21.10
CA TRP A 449 -5.60 -10.22 -20.35
C TRP A 449 -6.81 -10.70 -21.16
N GLY A 450 -6.99 -10.21 -22.40
CA GLY A 450 -8.11 -10.55 -23.28
C GLY A 450 -9.29 -9.58 -23.18
N GLU A 451 -10.35 -9.85 -23.95
CA GLU A 451 -11.54 -8.99 -24.03
C GLU A 451 -12.36 -8.96 -22.73
N ASP A 452 -12.34 -10.04 -21.95
CA ASP A 452 -13.05 -10.18 -20.67
C ASP A 452 -12.30 -9.53 -19.48
N VAL A 453 -11.33 -8.65 -19.76
CA VAL A 453 -10.43 -8.06 -18.75
C VAL A 453 -11.14 -7.25 -17.68
N ASP A 454 -12.28 -6.65 -18.01
CA ASP A 454 -13.09 -5.85 -17.09
C ASP A 454 -14.08 -6.70 -16.27
N ASP A 455 -14.30 -7.96 -16.65
CA ASP A 455 -15.13 -8.92 -15.93
C ASP A 455 -14.38 -9.57 -14.77
N PHE A 456 -15.11 -9.93 -13.71
CA PHE A 456 -14.58 -10.68 -12.58
C PHE A 456 -14.74 -12.19 -12.82
N VAL A 457 -13.67 -12.83 -13.32
CA VAL A 457 -13.69 -14.24 -13.73
C VAL A 457 -12.59 -15.03 -13.02
N PRO A 458 -12.80 -15.52 -11.78
CA PRO A 458 -11.83 -16.36 -11.07
C PRO A 458 -11.39 -17.59 -11.89
N GLU A 459 -12.29 -18.15 -12.70
CA GLU A 459 -11.99 -19.33 -13.52
C GLU A 459 -10.88 -19.08 -14.57
N ARG A 460 -10.57 -17.82 -14.90
CA ARG A 460 -9.48 -17.51 -15.84
C ARG A 460 -8.15 -18.13 -15.40
N TRP A 461 -7.92 -18.18 -14.09
CA TRP A 461 -6.66 -18.68 -13.49
C TRP A 461 -6.45 -20.18 -13.68
N ALA A 462 -7.50 -20.93 -14.04
CA ALA A 462 -7.36 -22.33 -14.43
C ALA A 462 -6.65 -22.49 -15.78
N LYS A 463 -6.86 -21.56 -16.72
CA LYS A 463 -6.41 -21.66 -18.13
C LYS A 463 -5.31 -20.67 -18.49
N HIS A 464 -5.36 -19.47 -17.92
CA HIS A 464 -4.45 -18.39 -18.22
C HIS A 464 -3.21 -18.45 -17.31
N ARG A 465 -2.04 -18.27 -17.93
CA ARG A 465 -0.77 -18.08 -17.23
C ARG A 465 -0.24 -16.70 -17.64
N PRO A 466 -0.25 -15.70 -16.73
CA PRO A 466 0.21 -14.37 -17.08
C PRO A 466 1.67 -14.41 -17.55
N GLY A 467 1.98 -13.58 -18.55
CA GLY A 467 3.35 -13.34 -18.98
C GLY A 467 4.21 -12.70 -17.89
N VAL A 468 5.52 -12.63 -18.15
CA VAL A 468 6.50 -12.05 -17.23
C VAL A 468 6.10 -10.63 -16.85
N PHE A 469 5.91 -10.38 -15.55
CA PHE A 469 5.47 -9.09 -15.01
C PHE A 469 4.10 -8.59 -15.51
N HIS A 470 3.26 -9.43 -16.13
CA HIS A 470 1.87 -9.06 -16.47
C HIS A 470 0.98 -8.98 -15.22
N TYR A 471 1.33 -9.75 -14.18
CA TYR A 471 0.65 -9.80 -12.89
C TYR A 471 1.65 -9.63 -11.76
N VAL A 472 1.56 -8.52 -11.02
CA VAL A 472 2.52 -8.08 -9.99
C VAL A 472 1.82 -7.42 -8.78
N PRO A 473 0.80 -8.05 -8.19
CA PRO A 473 0.05 -7.48 -7.07
C PRO A 473 0.92 -7.25 -5.82
N PHE A 474 2.02 -8.02 -5.70
CA PHE A 474 3.01 -7.93 -4.62
C PHE A 474 4.35 -7.35 -5.11
N ASN A 475 4.34 -6.65 -6.26
CA ASN A 475 5.54 -6.25 -7.02
C ASN A 475 6.39 -7.47 -7.44
N GLY A 476 7.67 -7.25 -7.77
CA GLY A 476 8.62 -8.29 -8.16
C GLY A 476 10.06 -7.87 -7.87
N GLY A 477 11.01 -8.75 -8.17
CA GLY A 477 12.44 -8.52 -7.96
C GLY A 477 12.84 -8.41 -6.49
N PRO A 478 13.99 -7.78 -6.16
CA PRO A 478 14.54 -7.78 -4.80
C PRO A 478 13.57 -7.21 -3.74
N ARG A 479 12.74 -6.24 -4.12
CA ARG A 479 11.73 -5.60 -3.25
C ARG A 479 10.35 -6.26 -3.27
N ILE A 480 10.22 -7.50 -3.78
CA ILE A 480 8.95 -8.26 -3.70
C ILE A 480 8.44 -8.31 -2.25
N CYS A 481 7.12 -8.19 -2.07
CA CYS A 481 6.50 -8.15 -0.75
C CYS A 481 6.93 -9.37 0.10
N ILE A 482 7.51 -9.10 1.26
CA ILE A 482 7.94 -10.17 2.18
C ILE A 482 6.76 -10.82 2.91
N GLY A 483 5.70 -10.03 3.16
CA GLY A 483 4.49 -10.46 3.84
C GLY A 483 3.43 -11.07 2.90
N GLN A 484 3.77 -11.39 1.65
CA GLN A 484 2.79 -11.90 0.68
C GLN A 484 2.03 -13.13 1.20
N GLN A 485 2.74 -14.11 1.73
CA GLN A 485 2.11 -15.33 2.25
C GLN A 485 1.27 -15.05 3.50
N PHE A 486 1.70 -14.11 4.35
CA PHE A 486 0.95 -13.69 5.53
C PHE A 486 -0.38 -13.04 5.12
N ALA A 487 -0.33 -12.05 4.23
CA ALA A 487 -1.51 -11.34 3.75
C ALA A 487 -2.52 -12.27 3.06
N LEU A 488 -2.06 -13.20 2.21
CA LEU A 488 -2.95 -14.16 1.54
C LEU A 488 -3.53 -15.20 2.50
N THR A 489 -2.78 -15.60 3.53
CA THR A 489 -3.27 -16.51 4.57
C THR A 489 -4.33 -15.83 5.42
N GLU A 490 -4.07 -14.61 5.88
CA GLU A 490 -5.01 -13.81 6.66
C GLU A 490 -6.28 -13.51 5.86
N ALA A 491 -6.15 -13.03 4.61
CA ALA A 491 -7.30 -12.76 3.75
C ALA A 491 -8.12 -14.04 3.47
N GLY A 492 -7.44 -15.13 3.12
CA GLY A 492 -8.08 -16.42 2.90
C GLY A 492 -8.80 -16.93 4.14
N PHE A 493 -8.18 -16.82 5.31
CA PHE A 493 -8.77 -17.19 6.59
C PHE A 493 -10.07 -16.43 6.86
N VAL A 494 -10.04 -15.10 6.76
CA VAL A 494 -11.24 -14.27 6.99
C VAL A 494 -12.34 -14.61 5.99
N VAL A 495 -12.01 -14.76 4.71
CA VAL A 495 -13.00 -15.12 3.67
C VAL A 495 -13.63 -16.47 3.97
N VAL A 496 -12.82 -17.49 4.29
CA VAL A 496 -13.31 -18.83 4.65
C VAL A 496 -14.21 -18.79 5.88
N ARG A 497 -13.76 -18.15 6.97
CA ARG A 497 -14.54 -18.09 8.22
C ARG A 497 -15.84 -17.31 8.03
N MET A 498 -15.81 -16.17 7.35
CA MET A 498 -17.02 -15.42 7.00
C MET A 498 -17.99 -16.25 6.18
N LEU A 499 -17.50 -17.00 5.17
CA LEU A 499 -18.36 -17.87 4.38
C LEU A 499 -18.88 -19.04 5.20
N GLN A 500 -18.17 -19.59 6.18
CA GLN A 500 -18.73 -20.60 7.08
C GLN A 500 -19.90 -20.02 7.91
N GLU A 501 -19.71 -18.84 8.50
CA GLU A 501 -20.69 -18.17 9.38
C GLU A 501 -21.91 -17.62 8.62
N PHE A 502 -21.75 -17.20 7.37
CA PHE A 502 -22.79 -16.50 6.61
C PHE A 502 -23.08 -17.18 5.27
N ASP A 503 -24.35 -17.45 5.00
CA ASP A 503 -24.79 -18.16 3.79
C ASP A 503 -25.35 -17.25 2.70
N ALA A 504 -25.55 -15.96 2.99
CA ALA A 504 -25.87 -14.95 2.00
C ALA A 504 -25.27 -13.58 2.39
N VAL A 505 -25.00 -12.76 1.38
CA VAL A 505 -24.58 -11.36 1.53
C VAL A 505 -25.42 -10.49 0.61
N GLU A 506 -25.97 -9.42 1.16
CA GLU A 506 -26.74 -8.42 0.43
C GLU A 506 -25.99 -7.09 0.51
N GLY A 507 -25.48 -6.63 -0.62
CA GLY A 507 -24.81 -5.34 -0.71
C GLY A 507 -25.80 -4.17 -0.74
N LEU A 508 -25.46 -3.11 -0.02
CA LEU A 508 -26.11 -1.82 -0.06
C LEU A 508 -25.24 -0.86 -0.88
N TYR A 509 -25.89 0.08 -1.58
CA TYR A 509 -25.19 1.10 -2.37
C TYR A 509 -24.24 0.55 -3.45
N VAL A 510 -24.59 -0.59 -4.04
CA VAL A 510 -23.83 -1.21 -5.14
C VAL A 510 -24.12 -0.44 -6.43
N ASP A 511 -23.14 0.34 -6.87
CA ASP A 511 -23.21 1.10 -8.12
C ASP A 511 -22.81 0.24 -9.35
N PRO A 512 -23.74 -0.18 -10.23
CA PRO A 512 -23.40 -1.05 -11.35
C PRO A 512 -22.51 -0.38 -12.41
N GLU A 513 -22.43 0.96 -12.43
CA GLU A 513 -21.75 1.70 -13.50
C GLU A 513 -20.27 1.93 -13.22
N ARG A 514 -19.85 1.91 -11.95
CA ARG A 514 -18.45 2.14 -11.59
C ARG A 514 -18.05 1.48 -10.28
N ASP A 515 -16.73 1.44 -10.07
CA ASP A 515 -16.15 1.11 -8.79
C ASP A 515 -15.85 2.37 -7.98
N TRP A 516 -16.20 2.34 -6.70
CA TRP A 516 -15.89 3.43 -5.77
C TRP A 516 -14.57 3.12 -5.07
N HIS A 517 -13.61 4.04 -5.14
CA HIS A 517 -12.26 3.83 -4.60
C HIS A 517 -11.98 4.75 -3.42
N ASN A 518 -11.71 4.18 -2.26
CA ASN A 518 -11.07 4.90 -1.18
C ASN A 518 -9.56 4.83 -1.34
N PHE A 519 -9.02 5.80 -2.08
CA PHE A 519 -7.59 5.86 -2.37
C PHE A 519 -6.83 6.68 -1.31
N GLY A 520 -5.76 6.06 -0.79
CA GLY A 520 -4.77 6.65 0.09
C GLY A 520 -3.37 6.22 -0.35
N ILE A 521 -2.63 5.55 0.54
CA ILE A 521 -1.42 4.79 0.14
C ILE A 521 -1.84 3.46 -0.50
N THR A 522 -2.87 2.83 0.07
CA THR A 522 -3.59 1.68 -0.46
C THR A 522 -4.91 2.12 -1.09
N CYS A 523 -5.57 1.22 -1.81
CA CYS A 523 -6.88 1.44 -2.40
C CYS A 523 -7.84 0.39 -1.85
N SER A 524 -8.81 0.80 -1.05
CA SER A 524 -9.91 -0.04 -0.55
C SER A 524 -11.24 0.34 -1.23
N PRO A 525 -12.30 -0.48 -1.12
CA PRO A 525 -13.61 -0.10 -1.62
C PRO A 525 -14.12 1.15 -0.89
N GLY A 526 -14.61 2.11 -1.67
CA GLY A 526 -15.35 3.29 -1.20
C GLY A 526 -16.86 3.11 -1.32
N SER A 527 -17.60 4.20 -1.12
CA SER A 527 -19.05 4.24 -1.34
C SER A 527 -19.51 5.67 -1.71
N PRO A 528 -20.68 5.84 -2.32
CA PRO A 528 -21.24 7.16 -2.62
C PRO A 528 -21.59 7.99 -1.38
N GLU A 529 -21.97 7.35 -0.28
CA GLU A 529 -22.40 8.04 0.94
C GLU A 529 -21.22 8.43 1.83
N ASP A 530 -20.34 7.46 2.12
CA ASP A 530 -19.13 7.66 2.91
C ASP A 530 -17.97 6.84 2.33
N ARG A 531 -16.90 7.54 1.94
CA ARG A 531 -15.69 6.93 1.38
C ARG A 531 -15.04 5.90 2.31
N HIS A 532 -15.26 6.00 3.63
CA HIS A 532 -14.70 5.08 4.62
C HIS A 532 -15.63 3.91 4.95
N ALA A 533 -16.90 3.98 4.53
CA ALA A 533 -17.91 2.95 4.80
C ALA A 533 -18.24 2.10 3.56
N GLY A 534 -17.21 1.77 2.75
CA GLY A 534 -17.35 0.85 1.63
C GLY A 534 -17.87 -0.54 2.05
N VAL A 535 -18.43 -1.28 1.09
CA VAL A 535 -18.96 -2.64 1.34
C VAL A 535 -19.99 -2.64 2.48
N ALA A 536 -20.94 -1.69 2.43
CA ALA A 536 -22.11 -1.71 3.29
C ALA A 536 -22.97 -2.92 2.89
N CYS A 537 -23.29 -3.79 3.85
CA CYS A 537 -24.05 -5.01 3.56
C CYS A 537 -24.86 -5.51 4.76
N ARG A 538 -25.81 -6.40 4.46
CA ARG A 538 -26.42 -7.31 5.43
C ARG A 538 -25.92 -8.73 5.16
N LEU A 539 -25.65 -9.48 6.22
CA LEU A 539 -25.17 -10.86 6.13
C LEU A 539 -26.19 -11.79 6.77
N ARG A 540 -26.54 -12.88 6.09
CA ARG A 540 -27.45 -13.90 6.63
C ARG A 540 -26.65 -14.98 7.32
N LEU A 541 -26.98 -15.29 8.56
CA LEU A 541 -26.32 -16.36 9.31
C LEU A 541 -26.63 -17.70 8.65
N ALA A 542 -25.60 -18.54 8.55
CA ALA A 542 -25.77 -19.93 8.18
C ALA A 542 -26.55 -20.68 9.26
N ASN A 543 -27.46 -21.57 8.83
CA ASN A 543 -28.21 -22.45 9.72
C ASN A 543 -27.37 -23.61 10.25
#